data_AF-A0A4P1KEC8-F1
#
_entry.id   AF-A0A4P1KEC8-F1
#
_cell.length_a   1.000
_cell.length_b   1.000
_cell.length_c   1.000
_cell.angle_alpha   90.00
_cell.angle_beta   90.00
_cell.angle_gamma   90.00
#
_symmetry.space_group_name_H-M   'P 1'
#
loop_
_entity.id
_entity.type
_entity.pdbx_description
1 polymer ?
#
loop_
_entity_poly.entity_id
_entity_poly.type
_entity_poly.pdbx_seq_one_letter_code
_entity_poly.pdbx_strand_id
1 'polypeptide(L)'
;MSSFRPERQGGLVGLAFVSALWLGMVIGVSFLATPIKFHAASLTLAVALDVGRVTFGLFSRVEWGLFALLLAIAGTTARARSRRDLWIGVVLLLGVLMLQSLWLLPVMNERVARIIVSEAMPRTPHHLLYIALETTKAAVLAAMSIRALLKFVRGPRGPTKLIQIKSS
;
A
#
# COMPACT_ATOMS: atom_id res chain seq x y z
N MET A 1 -9.96 31.34 -19.34
CA MET A 1 -10.86 30.18 -19.20
C MET A 1 -10.14 29.07 -18.45
N SER A 2 -10.51 28.81 -17.19
CA SER A 2 -9.97 27.70 -16.41
C SER A 2 -10.53 26.39 -16.94
N SER A 3 -9.71 25.57 -17.60
CA SER A 3 -10.13 24.24 -18.04
C SER A 3 -10.28 23.32 -16.83
N PHE A 4 -11.46 23.30 -16.22
CA PHE A 4 -11.87 22.20 -15.36
C PHE A 4 -11.84 20.92 -16.20
N ARG A 5 -10.99 19.97 -15.82
CA ARG A 5 -10.82 18.68 -16.52
C ARG A 5 -11.29 17.57 -15.58
N PRO A 6 -12.57 17.15 -15.67
CA PRO A 6 -13.15 16.18 -14.75
C PRO A 6 -12.39 14.85 -14.76
N GLU A 7 -11.83 14.42 -15.91
CA GLU A 7 -11.03 13.17 -15.98
C GLU A 7 -9.81 13.19 -15.04
N ARG A 8 -9.22 14.36 -14.80
CA ARG A 8 -8.02 14.51 -13.97
C ARG A 8 -8.33 14.47 -12.48
N GLN A 9 -9.47 15.02 -12.08
CA GLN A 9 -9.87 15.03 -10.68
C GLN A 9 -10.25 13.63 -10.21
N GLY A 10 -10.96 12.87 -11.06
CA GLY A 10 -11.27 11.46 -10.79
C GLY A 10 -10.01 10.61 -10.58
N GLY A 11 -8.99 10.77 -11.43
CA GLY A 11 -7.72 10.04 -11.30
C GLY A 11 -6.95 10.31 -10.01
N LEU A 12 -6.89 11.57 -9.56
CA LEU A 12 -6.24 11.92 -8.29
C LEU A 12 -7.01 11.36 -7.08
N VAL A 13 -8.33 11.43 -7.09
CA VAL A 13 -9.17 10.85 -6.04
C VAL A 13 -9.01 9.32 -6.02
N GLY A 14 -9.01 8.68 -7.19
CA GLY A 14 -8.77 7.24 -7.32
C GLY A 14 -7.41 6.81 -6.77
N LEU A 15 -6.33 7.52 -7.13
CA LEU A 15 -4.99 7.25 -6.59
C LEU A 15 -4.94 7.41 -5.07
N ALA A 16 -5.55 8.48 -4.54
CA ALA A 16 -5.62 8.72 -3.11
C ALA A 16 -6.36 7.60 -2.37
N PHE A 17 -7.53 7.22 -2.89
CA PHE A 17 -8.39 6.19 -2.33
C PHE A 17 -7.71 4.82 -2.33
N VAL A 18 -7.22 4.35 -3.47
CA VAL A 18 -6.59 3.02 -3.57
C VAL A 18 -5.34 2.94 -2.71
N SER A 19 -4.52 4.00 -2.69
CA SER A 19 -3.31 4.02 -1.84
C SER A 19 -3.67 4.02 -0.35
N ALA A 20 -4.70 4.78 0.07
CA ALA A 20 -5.16 4.82 1.46
C ALA A 20 -5.81 3.50 1.90
N LEU A 21 -6.63 2.90 1.04
CA LEU A 21 -7.27 1.61 1.29
C LEU A 21 -6.21 0.51 1.47
N TRP A 22 -5.23 0.46 0.56
CA TRP A 22 -4.14 -0.50 0.66
C TRP A 22 -3.29 -0.27 1.92
N LEU A 23 -2.95 0.99 2.23
CA LEU A 23 -2.27 1.34 3.48
C LEU A 23 -3.05 0.85 4.71
N GLY A 24 -4.36 1.07 4.74
CA GLY A 24 -5.23 0.60 5.82
C GLY A 24 -5.18 -0.92 6.00
N MET A 25 -5.17 -1.68 4.91
CA MET A 25 -5.02 -3.13 4.98
C MET A 25 -3.62 -3.56 5.44
N VAL A 26 -2.55 -2.89 4.99
CA VAL A 26 -1.18 -3.17 5.47
C VAL A 26 -1.09 -2.93 6.98
N ILE A 27 -1.63 -1.81 7.48
CA ILE A 27 -1.69 -1.51 8.92
C ILE A 27 -2.50 -2.58 9.66
N GLY A 28 -3.70 -2.88 9.17
CA GLY A 28 -4.60 -3.85 9.82
C GLY A 28 -4.04 -5.27 9.85
N VAL A 29 -3.51 -5.77 8.73
CA VAL A 29 -3.03 -7.16 8.61
C VAL A 29 -1.62 -7.31 9.19
N SER A 30 -0.67 -6.51 8.72
CA SER A 30 0.76 -6.72 9.01
C SER A 30 1.18 -6.14 10.36
N PHE A 31 0.64 -4.98 10.75
CA PHE A 31 1.07 -4.28 11.96
C PHE A 31 0.17 -4.52 13.18
N LEU A 32 -1.12 -4.81 12.97
CA LEU A 32 -2.07 -5.03 14.06
C LEU A 32 -2.40 -6.52 14.26
N ALA A 33 -3.02 -7.15 13.27
CA ALA A 33 -3.51 -8.53 13.39
C ALA A 33 -2.37 -9.56 13.55
N THR A 34 -1.26 -9.37 12.83
CA THR A 34 -0.14 -10.32 12.87
C THR A 34 0.60 -10.35 14.20
N PRO A 35 0.94 -9.22 14.85
CA PRO A 35 1.56 -9.28 16.17
C PRO A 35 0.58 -9.75 17.25
N ILE A 36 -0.66 -9.24 17.25
CA ILE A 36 -1.58 -9.45 18.37
C ILE A 36 -2.01 -10.92 18.52
N LYS A 37 -2.08 -11.69 17.43
CA LYS A 37 -2.46 -13.11 17.51
C LYS A 37 -1.46 -13.95 18.32
N PHE A 38 -0.20 -13.53 18.44
CA PHE A 38 0.80 -14.23 19.26
C PHE A 38 0.63 -13.96 20.76
N HIS A 39 -0.22 -12.99 21.13
CA HIS A 39 -0.60 -12.74 22.52
C HIS A 39 -1.88 -13.49 22.94
N ALA A 40 -2.56 -14.18 22.01
CA ALA A 40 -3.75 -14.95 22.33
C ALA A 40 -3.37 -16.24 23.07
N ALA A 41 -3.65 -16.31 24.36
CA ALA A 41 -3.30 -17.46 25.22
C ALA A 41 -3.92 -18.79 24.79
N SER A 42 -5.03 -18.75 24.04
CA SER A 42 -5.68 -19.94 23.49
C SER A 42 -4.98 -20.51 22.26
N LEU A 43 -4.04 -19.77 21.63
CA LEU A 43 -3.34 -20.22 20.44
C LEU A 43 -1.96 -20.78 20.79
N THR A 44 -1.67 -21.98 20.29
CA THR A 44 -0.30 -22.47 20.25
C THR A 44 0.49 -21.72 19.17
N LEU A 45 1.83 -21.71 19.28
CA LEU A 45 2.69 -21.09 18.29
C LEU A 45 2.45 -21.66 16.88
N ALA A 46 2.34 -22.99 16.76
CA ALA A 46 2.09 -23.66 15.48
C ALA A 46 0.78 -23.19 14.83
N VAL A 47 -0.31 -23.08 15.61
CA VAL A 47 -1.60 -22.58 15.13
C VAL A 47 -1.50 -21.11 14.70
N ALA A 48 -0.85 -20.25 15.51
CA ALA A 48 -0.69 -18.83 15.16
C ALA A 48 0.15 -18.62 13.88
N LEU A 49 1.18 -19.45 13.67
CA LEU A 49 1.99 -19.45 12.46
C LEU A 49 1.20 -19.94 11.24
N ASP A 50 0.40 -21.00 11.37
CA ASP A 50 -0.41 -21.52 10.27
C ASP A 50 -1.49 -20.52 9.81
N VAL A 51 -2.19 -19.90 10.77
CA VAL A 51 -3.12 -18.78 10.48
C VAL A 51 -2.38 -17.68 9.72
N GLY A 52 -1.16 -17.34 10.14
CA GLY A 52 -0.32 -16.36 9.44
C GLY A 52 -0.04 -16.73 8.00
N ARG A 53 0.42 -17.96 7.76
CA ARG A 53 0.73 -18.47 6.42
C ARG A 53 -0.45 -18.33 5.46
N VAL A 54 -1.65 -18.70 5.91
CA VAL A 54 -2.87 -18.60 5.08
C VAL A 54 -3.27 -17.13 4.87
N THR A 55 -3.28 -16.31 5.93
CA THR A 55 -3.61 -14.88 5.83
C THR A 55 -2.67 -14.14 4.89
N PHE A 56 -1.35 -14.32 5.01
CA PHE A 56 -0.37 -13.67 4.14
C PHE A 56 -0.42 -14.19 2.70
N GLY A 57 -0.73 -15.48 2.50
CA GLY A 57 -0.95 -16.05 1.17
C GLY A 57 -2.11 -15.38 0.42
N LEU A 58 -3.24 -15.16 1.10
CA LEU A 58 -4.36 -14.42 0.52
C LEU A 58 -4.04 -12.94 0.37
N PHE A 59 -3.47 -12.32 1.41
CA PHE A 59 -3.18 -10.89 1.42
C PHE A 59 -2.24 -10.52 0.27
N SER A 60 -1.18 -11.29 0.02
CA SER A 60 -0.27 -11.04 -1.11
C SER A 60 -1.00 -10.99 -2.47
N ARG A 61 -2.01 -11.85 -2.69
CA ARG A 61 -2.83 -11.81 -3.93
C ARG A 61 -3.69 -10.55 -4.01
N VAL A 62 -4.28 -10.14 -2.89
CA VAL A 62 -5.05 -8.89 -2.79
C VAL A 62 -4.15 -7.69 -3.08
N GLU A 63 -2.92 -7.67 -2.57
CA GLU A 63 -1.95 -6.61 -2.83
C GLU A 63 -1.58 -6.51 -4.31
N TRP A 64 -1.41 -7.64 -5.01
CA TRP A 64 -1.21 -7.64 -6.47
C TRP A 64 -2.41 -7.05 -7.22
N GLY A 65 -3.64 -7.35 -6.78
CA GLY A 65 -4.85 -6.76 -7.34
C GLY A 65 -4.92 -5.24 -7.16
N LEU A 66 -4.60 -4.75 -5.95
CA LEU A 66 -4.54 -3.32 -5.65
C LEU A 66 -3.43 -2.62 -6.44
N PHE A 67 -2.28 -3.27 -6.59
CA PHE A 67 -1.18 -2.75 -7.38
C PHE A 67 -1.58 -2.61 -8.86
N ALA A 68 -2.24 -3.61 -9.43
CA ALA A 68 -2.75 -3.55 -10.80
C ALA A 68 -3.77 -2.42 -10.97
N LEU A 69 -4.70 -2.26 -10.02
CA LEU A 69 -5.67 -1.16 -10.02
C LEU A 69 -4.97 0.20 -9.93
N LEU A 70 -4.02 0.35 -9.00
CA LEU A 70 -3.23 1.56 -8.84
C LEU A 70 -2.45 1.91 -10.11
N LEU A 71 -1.87 0.90 -10.78
CA LEU A 71 -1.16 1.06 -12.04
C LEU A 71 -2.09 1.54 -13.17
N ALA A 72 -3.30 0.98 -13.28
CA ALA A 72 -4.29 1.40 -14.26
C ALA A 72 -4.69 2.88 -14.08
N ILE A 73 -4.96 3.30 -12.83
CA ILE A 73 -5.31 4.71 -12.53
C ILE A 73 -4.10 5.63 -12.75
N ALA A 74 -2.89 5.19 -12.37
CA ALA A 74 -1.67 5.96 -12.59
C ALA A 74 -1.44 6.22 -14.08
N GLY A 75 -1.69 5.23 -14.94
CA GLY A 75 -1.55 5.32 -16.40
C GLY A 75 -2.42 6.41 -17.03
N THR A 76 -3.65 6.57 -16.56
CA THR A 76 -4.60 7.57 -17.09
C THR A 76 -4.42 8.98 -16.51
N THR A 77 -3.75 9.11 -15.36
CA THR A 77 -3.62 10.38 -14.61
C THR A 77 -2.32 11.16 -14.92
N ALA A 78 -1.29 10.51 -15.47
CA ALA A 78 0.08 11.03 -15.41
C ALA A 78 0.51 11.95 -16.59
N ARG A 79 0.69 13.25 -16.32
CA ARG A 79 1.35 14.24 -17.22
C ARG A 79 2.84 14.46 -16.89
N ALA A 80 3.65 14.87 -17.87
CA ALA A 80 5.13 14.85 -17.88
C ALA A 80 5.85 15.30 -16.58
N ARG A 81 5.43 16.41 -15.93
CA ARG A 81 6.15 16.93 -14.75
C ARG A 81 5.74 16.27 -13.42
N SER A 82 4.58 15.63 -13.35
CA SER A 82 4.10 14.87 -12.17
C SER A 82 4.31 13.35 -12.33
N ARG A 83 4.90 12.90 -13.45
CA ARG A 83 5.16 11.49 -13.74
C ARG A 83 6.23 10.89 -12.83
N ARG A 84 7.34 11.61 -12.62
CA ARG A 84 8.53 11.02 -11.97
C ARG A 84 8.25 10.49 -10.57
N ASP A 85 7.71 11.32 -9.68
CA ASP A 85 7.48 10.90 -8.27
C ASP A 85 6.43 9.79 -8.15
N LEU A 86 5.39 9.82 -9.00
CA LEU A 86 4.38 8.77 -9.05
C LEU A 86 5.01 7.44 -9.47
N TRP A 87 5.80 7.45 -10.56
CA TRP A 87 6.45 6.25 -11.06
C TRP A 87 7.55 5.72 -10.14
N ILE A 88 8.25 6.59 -9.40
CA ILE A 88 9.17 6.15 -8.33
C ILE A 88 8.40 5.33 -7.29
N GLY A 89 7.25 5.83 -6.81
CA GLY A 89 6.40 5.10 -5.87
C GLY A 89 5.94 3.76 -6.43
N VAL A 90 5.47 3.73 -7.68
CA VAL A 90 5.04 2.50 -8.37
C VAL A 90 6.18 1.47 -8.47
N VAL A 91 7.37 1.90 -8.89
CA VAL A 91 8.54 1.01 -9.02
C VAL A 91 8.99 0.48 -7.65
N LEU A 92 8.99 1.32 -6.62
CA LEU A 92 9.29 0.88 -5.25
C LEU A 92 8.29 -0.16 -4.75
N LEU A 93 6.98 0.09 -4.93
CA LEU A 93 5.94 -0.87 -4.55
C LEU A 93 6.10 -2.20 -5.31
N LEU A 94 6.37 -2.13 -6.61
CA LEU A 94 6.62 -3.33 -7.42
C LEU A 94 7.82 -4.12 -6.91
N GLY A 95 8.93 -3.44 -6.63
CA GLY A 95 10.15 -4.07 -6.10
C GLY A 95 9.90 -4.75 -4.75
N VAL A 96 9.19 -4.08 -3.84
CA VAL A 96 8.80 -4.67 -2.55
C VAL A 96 7.90 -5.89 -2.75
N LEU A 97 6.85 -5.78 -3.57
CA LEU A 97 5.94 -6.90 -3.83
C LEU A 97 6.65 -8.10 -4.43
N MET A 98 7.50 -7.90 -5.43
CA MET A 98 8.30 -8.96 -6.04
C MET A 98 9.23 -9.64 -5.02
N LEU A 99 9.96 -8.84 -4.22
CA LEU A 99 10.86 -9.36 -3.21
C LEU A 99 10.11 -10.18 -2.14
N GLN A 100 8.93 -9.71 -1.74
CA GLN A 100 8.08 -10.41 -0.79
C GLN A 100 7.48 -11.68 -1.37
N SER A 101 6.84 -11.61 -2.54
CA SER A 101 6.07 -12.73 -3.10
C SER A 101 6.95 -13.83 -3.68
N LEU A 102 8.07 -13.48 -4.31
CA LEU A 102 8.91 -14.45 -5.02
C LEU A 102 10.01 -15.07 -4.16
N TRP A 103 10.40 -14.41 -3.07
CA TRP A 103 11.51 -14.88 -2.24
C TRP A 103 11.14 -14.95 -0.76
N LEU A 104 10.80 -13.83 -0.14
CA LEU A 104 10.73 -13.77 1.32
C LEU A 104 9.59 -14.61 1.89
N LEU A 105 8.38 -14.51 1.33
CA LEU A 105 7.23 -15.30 1.76
C LEU A 105 7.42 -16.80 1.51
N PRO A 106 7.90 -17.27 0.33
CA PRO A 106 8.24 -18.68 0.13
C PRO A 106 9.21 -19.23 1.19
N VAL A 107 10.32 -18.54 1.43
CA VAL A 107 11.34 -18.96 2.43
C VAL A 107 10.75 -19.00 3.84
N MET A 108 9.94 -18.01 4.21
CA MET A 108 9.28 -17.98 5.51
C MET A 108 8.23 -19.08 5.65
N ASN A 109 7.47 -19.38 4.59
CA ASN A 109 6.45 -20.41 4.59
C ASN A 109 7.05 -21.82 4.75
N GLU A 110 8.18 -22.10 4.11
CA GLU A 110 8.89 -23.36 4.29
C GLU A 110 9.36 -23.52 5.76
N ARG A 111 9.89 -22.45 6.35
CA ARG A 111 10.26 -22.44 7.78
C ARG A 111 9.07 -22.68 8.69
N VAL A 112 7.94 -22.03 8.41
CA VAL A 112 6.69 -22.23 9.15
C VAL A 112 6.25 -23.70 9.06
N ALA A 113 6.29 -24.32 7.89
CA ALA A 113 5.92 -25.72 7.71
C ALA A 113 6.76 -26.67 8.58
N ARG A 114 8.08 -26.44 8.67
CA ARG A 114 8.99 -27.21 9.53
C ARG A 114 8.70 -27.00 11.02
N ILE A 115 8.44 -25.76 11.44
CA ILE A 115 8.10 -25.46 12.85
C ILE A 115 6.77 -26.12 13.25
N ILE A 116 5.80 -26.20 12.34
CA ILE A 116 4.50 -26.84 12.61
C ILE A 116 4.68 -28.35 12.91
N VAL A 117 5.64 -29.02 12.26
CA VAL A 117 5.98 -30.42 12.56
C VAL A 117 7.02 -30.57 13.69
N SER A 118 7.20 -29.52 14.50
CA SER A 118 8.09 -29.48 15.67
C SER A 118 9.59 -29.60 15.37
N GLU A 119 10.04 -29.28 14.16
CA GLU A 119 11.47 -29.17 13.87
C GLU A 119 12.07 -27.90 14.51
N ALA A 120 13.23 -28.06 15.15
CA ALA A 120 13.99 -26.94 15.69
C ALA A 120 14.65 -26.14 14.56
N MET A 121 14.29 -24.86 14.42
CA MET A 121 14.81 -24.00 13.36
C MET A 121 15.73 -22.89 13.92
N PRO A 122 16.92 -22.68 13.34
CA PRO A 122 17.79 -21.59 13.74
C PRO A 122 17.13 -20.23 13.42
N ARG A 123 17.37 -19.26 14.29
CA ARG A 123 16.89 -17.88 14.11
C ARG A 123 17.46 -17.28 12.83
N THR A 124 16.66 -16.47 12.13
CA THR A 124 17.10 -15.76 10.93
C THR A 124 16.53 -14.34 10.86
N PRO A 125 17.20 -13.41 10.15
CA PRO A 125 16.76 -12.02 10.05
C PRO A 125 15.56 -11.81 9.11
N HIS A 126 15.04 -12.85 8.45
CA HIS A 126 13.94 -12.74 7.48
C HIS A 126 12.71 -12.02 8.03
N HIS A 127 12.37 -12.22 9.31
CA HIS A 127 11.26 -11.53 9.95
C HIS A 127 11.51 -10.02 10.08
N LEU A 128 12.71 -9.60 10.46
CA LEU A 128 13.08 -8.18 10.53
C LEU A 128 13.08 -7.53 9.15
N LEU A 129 13.59 -8.25 8.13
CA LEU A 129 13.53 -7.79 6.75
C LEU A 129 12.08 -7.63 6.27
N TYR A 130 11.19 -8.57 6.63
CA TYR A 130 9.77 -8.48 6.30
C TYR A 130 9.14 -7.24 6.91
N ILE A 131 9.39 -6.96 8.19
CA ILE A 131 8.91 -5.72 8.85
C ILE A 131 9.42 -4.49 8.12
N ALA A 132 10.71 -4.42 7.79
CA ALA A 132 11.30 -3.26 7.10
C ALA A 132 10.65 -3.02 5.72
N LEU A 133 10.34 -4.08 4.98
CA LEU A 133 9.64 -4.00 3.70
C LEU A 133 8.17 -3.56 3.86
N GLU A 134 7.46 -4.09 4.84
CA GLU A 134 6.09 -3.66 5.18
C GLU A 134 6.06 -2.18 5.57
N THR A 135 7.02 -1.72 6.38
CA THR A 135 7.12 -0.30 6.78
C THR A 135 7.42 0.59 5.58
N THR A 136 8.31 0.15 4.69
CA THR A 136 8.63 0.87 3.45
C THR A 136 7.39 0.99 2.56
N LYS A 137 6.66 -0.11 2.35
CA LYS A 137 5.41 -0.14 1.58
C LYS A 137 4.37 0.81 2.18
N ALA A 138 4.17 0.76 3.50
CA ALA A 138 3.26 1.66 4.21
C ALA A 138 3.64 3.13 4.01
N ALA A 139 4.93 3.49 4.15
CA ALA A 139 5.41 4.85 3.95
C ALA A 139 5.19 5.35 2.51
N VAL A 140 5.45 4.50 1.51
CA VAL A 140 5.22 4.83 0.10
C VAL A 140 3.73 5.05 -0.18
N LEU A 141 2.85 4.16 0.29
CA LEU A 141 1.40 4.29 0.12
C LEU A 141 0.85 5.55 0.79
N ALA A 142 1.32 5.87 2.00
CA ALA A 142 0.96 7.09 2.70
C ALA A 142 1.39 8.34 1.91
N ALA A 143 2.63 8.38 1.44
CA ALA A 143 3.14 9.48 0.63
C ALA A 143 2.36 9.65 -0.67
N MET A 144 2.03 8.55 -1.36
CA MET A 144 1.23 8.58 -2.59
C MET A 144 -0.17 9.12 -2.34
N SER A 145 -0.85 8.64 -1.29
CA SER A 145 -2.19 9.09 -0.92
C SER A 145 -2.23 10.58 -0.58
N ILE A 146 -1.36 11.02 0.33
CA ILE A 146 -1.28 12.42 0.77
C ILE A 146 -0.97 13.34 -0.41
N ARG A 147 -0.01 12.98 -1.27
CA ARG A 147 0.34 13.80 -2.44
C ARG A 147 -0.79 13.89 -3.45
N ALA A 148 -1.56 12.81 -3.65
CA ALA A 148 -2.72 12.81 -4.54
C ALA A 148 -3.83 13.73 -3.99
N LEU A 149 -4.12 13.65 -2.69
CA LEU A 149 -5.07 14.54 -2.00
C LEU A 149 -4.63 16.01 -2.06
N LEU A 150 -3.37 16.31 -1.75
CA LEU A 150 -2.85 17.68 -1.81
C LEU A 150 -2.96 18.26 -3.22
N LYS A 151 -2.70 17.47 -4.27
CA LYS A 151 -2.86 17.91 -5.67
C LYS A 151 -4.33 18.12 -6.04
N PHE A 152 -5.23 17.32 -5.49
CA PHE A 152 -6.66 17.48 -5.68
C PHE A 152 -7.16 18.79 -5.04
N VAL A 153 -6.83 19.02 -3.76
CA VAL A 153 -7.23 20.23 -3.01
C VAL A 153 -6.61 21.51 -3.59
N ARG A 154 -5.37 21.45 -4.09
CA ARG A 154 -4.67 22.57 -4.74
C ARG A 154 -5.05 22.75 -6.22
N GLY A 155 -6.03 21.99 -6.74
CA GLY A 155 -6.58 22.22 -8.07
C GLY A 155 -7.03 23.67 -8.27
N PRO A 156 -7.08 24.19 -9.51
CA PRO A 156 -7.26 25.61 -9.77
C PRO A 156 -8.54 26.13 -9.12
N ARG A 157 -8.39 26.88 -8.01
CA ARG A 157 -9.44 27.76 -7.50
C ARG A 157 -9.54 28.90 -8.51
N GLY A 158 -10.64 28.95 -9.26
CA GLY A 158 -10.91 30.09 -10.13
C GLY A 158 -10.86 31.39 -9.31
N PRO A 159 -10.46 32.53 -9.90
CA PRO A 159 -10.47 33.79 -9.18
C PRO A 159 -11.89 34.03 -8.67
N THR A 160 -12.03 34.21 -7.35
CA THR A 160 -13.22 34.77 -6.74
C THR A 160 -13.46 36.10 -7.45
N LYS A 161 -14.36 36.12 -8.45
CA LYS A 161 -14.86 37.37 -8.99
C LYS A 161 -15.61 38.01 -7.83
N LEU A 162 -14.90 38.84 -7.07
CA LEU A 162 -15.50 39.89 -6.27
C LEU A 162 -16.41 40.63 -7.25
N ILE A 163 -17.70 40.46 -7.01
CA ILE A 163 -18.78 41.17 -7.66
C ILE A 163 -18.52 42.65 -7.34
N GLN A 164 -17.76 43.33 -8.20
CA GLN A 164 -17.87 44.76 -8.34
C GLN A 164 -19.23 45.01 -8.97
N ILE A 165 -20.25 45.15 -8.10
CA ILE A 165 -21.44 45.92 -8.44
C ILE A 165 -20.91 47.31 -8.75
N LYS A 166 -20.75 47.57 -10.05
CA LYS A 166 -20.47 48.89 -10.58
C LYS A 166 -21.74 49.72 -10.29
N SER A 167 -21.66 50.56 -9.27
CA SER A 167 -22.55 51.70 -9.12
C SER A 167 -22.21 52.70 -10.23
N SER A 168 -23.05 52.74 -11.26
CA SER A 168 -23.11 53.83 -12.23
C SER A 168 -24.44 53.74 -12.95
#